data_AF-A0A010TF58-F1
#
_entry.id   AF-A0A010TF58-F1
#
_cell.length_a   1.000
_cell.length_b   1.000
_cell.length_c   1.000
_cell.angle_alpha   90.00
_cell.angle_beta   90.00
_cell.angle_gamma   90.00
#
_symmetry.space_group_name_H-M   'P 1'
#
loop_
_entity.id
_entity.type
_entity.pdbx_description
1 polymer ?
#
loop_
_entity_poly.entity_id
_entity_poly.type
_entity_poly.pdbx_seq_one_letter_code
_entity_poly.pdbx_strand_id
1 'polypeptide(L)'
;MKPEHLKLLRDKKWRLNNLYFITDKQGKKVRFRMTDEQVEYFDGLHTRNIILKARQLGFTTECCIIQLDAALFESAKCALIAHTLNDAKRLFREKVKYAYDNLPLEIRKANPARNDASGELVFSKGGSIYVSTSFRGGTLRYLHVSEFGKICAKFPHKAREIVTGAFEAVATDCFVTIESTAEGRAGYFFDYSQMAEKQASSGAALGPLDWKFFFFSWWKNAQYAIEPLAVLPQRLADYFAELKAKHGISISAAQAAWYAAKEKTLGDDMKREYPSVPAEAFQQSIEGAYYAKQFAKLYANQRVGVIPNNDHLPVHTFWDIGVGDSTAIWFVRMVGEEYHIVDFYENSGEGLRHYMKTLKDRGYTYGEHWGPHDIDNREFGSDGKTRRELAREGYEIDGSKYSIKFSVVPKLGIDEGIEQAREILARCAFDDSKCEKGVSALENYRKEWDDKRGCWKDKPLHDWSSHAADAFRYFAVAKGRRKRIATSEPLRM
;
A
#
# COMPACT_ATOMS: atom_id res chain seq x y z
N MET A 1 -23.98 -43.35 11.87
CA MET A 1 -22.50 -43.25 12.05
C MET A 1 -22.13 -43.90 13.38
N LYS A 2 -20.98 -44.57 13.45
CA LYS A 2 -20.50 -45.19 14.70
C LYS A 2 -20.03 -44.13 15.71
N PRO A 3 -20.07 -44.38 17.04
CA PRO A 3 -19.69 -43.41 18.07
C PRO A 3 -18.30 -42.79 17.90
N GLU A 4 -17.33 -43.57 17.45
CA GLU A 4 -15.96 -43.13 17.18
C GLU A 4 -15.90 -42.07 16.06
N HIS A 5 -16.75 -42.19 15.04
CA HIS A 5 -16.84 -41.18 13.98
C HIS A 5 -17.46 -39.88 14.49
N LEU A 6 -18.43 -39.96 15.42
CA LEU A 6 -19.04 -38.77 16.01
C LEU A 6 -18.04 -37.99 16.88
N LYS A 7 -17.13 -38.67 17.58
CA LYS A 7 -16.06 -38.02 18.34
C LYS A 7 -15.14 -37.22 17.43
N LEU A 8 -14.72 -37.79 16.30
CA LEU A 8 -13.89 -37.11 15.29
C LEU A 8 -14.62 -35.91 14.66
N LEU A 9 -15.92 -36.03 14.39
CA LEU A 9 -16.71 -34.93 13.85
C LEU A 9 -16.90 -33.75 14.81
N ARG A 10 -16.64 -33.90 16.12
CA ARG A 10 -16.66 -32.76 17.06
C ARG A 10 -15.40 -31.89 16.95
N ASP A 11 -14.29 -32.48 16.52
CA ASP A 11 -13.01 -31.78 16.36
C ASP A 11 -12.96 -31.03 15.03
N LYS A 12 -12.98 -29.69 15.09
CA LYS A 12 -12.92 -28.82 13.91
C LYS A 12 -11.65 -29.01 13.10
N LYS A 13 -10.47 -29.08 13.75
CA LYS A 13 -9.19 -29.27 13.07
C LYS A 13 -9.16 -30.61 12.34
N TRP A 14 -9.72 -31.65 12.97
CA TRP A 14 -9.88 -32.95 12.33
C TRP A 14 -10.82 -32.86 11.12
N ARG A 15 -11.99 -32.23 11.25
CA ARG A 15 -12.94 -32.09 10.13
C ARG A 15 -12.32 -31.41 8.93
N LEU A 16 -11.69 -30.25 9.14
CA LEU A 16 -11.05 -29.46 8.08
C LEU A 16 -10.04 -30.32 7.30
N ASN A 17 -9.21 -31.08 8.00
CA ASN A 17 -8.17 -31.89 7.38
C ASN A 17 -8.65 -33.24 6.80
N ASN A 18 -9.88 -33.68 7.07
CA ASN A 18 -10.31 -35.04 6.69
C ASN A 18 -11.57 -35.10 5.81
N LEU A 19 -12.44 -34.10 5.85
CA LEU A 19 -13.75 -34.15 5.17
C LEU A 19 -13.75 -33.50 3.79
N TYR A 20 -12.96 -32.45 3.59
CA TYR A 20 -13.07 -31.60 2.40
C TYR A 20 -12.13 -32.04 1.28
N PHE A 21 -12.60 -31.90 0.05
CA PHE A 21 -11.79 -32.11 -1.15
C PHE A 21 -11.61 -30.81 -1.92
N ILE A 22 -10.42 -30.61 -2.46
CA ILE A 22 -10.04 -29.46 -3.29
C ILE A 22 -9.37 -29.94 -4.57
N THR A 23 -9.22 -29.01 -5.51
CA THR A 23 -8.37 -29.18 -6.68
C THR A 23 -6.97 -28.66 -6.36
N ASP A 24 -5.94 -29.51 -6.52
CA ASP A 24 -4.54 -29.11 -6.33
C ASP A 24 -4.00 -28.26 -7.49
N LYS A 25 -2.72 -27.86 -7.40
CA LYS A 25 -2.04 -27.04 -8.43
C LYS A 25 -1.92 -27.74 -9.79
N GLN A 26 -2.07 -29.07 -9.83
CA GLN A 26 -2.03 -29.90 -11.03
C GLN A 26 -3.43 -30.21 -11.58
N GLY A 27 -4.48 -29.66 -10.97
CA GLY A 27 -5.86 -29.88 -11.41
C GLY A 27 -6.48 -31.18 -10.88
N LYS A 28 -5.82 -31.90 -9.98
CA LYS A 28 -6.30 -33.18 -9.45
C LYS A 28 -7.13 -32.99 -8.18
N LYS A 29 -8.19 -33.79 -8.05
CA LYS A 29 -8.98 -33.89 -6.82
C LYS A 29 -8.14 -34.52 -5.71
N VAL A 30 -7.89 -33.77 -4.64
CA VAL A 30 -7.17 -34.22 -3.45
C VAL A 30 -7.94 -33.86 -2.19
N ARG A 31 -7.70 -34.58 -1.10
CA ARG A 31 -8.22 -34.20 0.21
C ARG A 31 -7.50 -32.95 0.69
N PHE A 32 -8.24 -31.95 1.16
CA PHE A 32 -7.65 -30.78 1.79
C PHE A 32 -6.90 -31.19 3.06
N ARG A 33 -5.64 -30.79 3.13
CA ARG A 33 -4.78 -30.88 4.31
C ARG A 33 -4.14 -29.51 4.44
N MET A 34 -4.23 -28.93 5.63
CA MET A 34 -3.53 -27.68 5.92
C MET A 34 -2.03 -27.89 5.74
N THR A 35 -1.37 -26.93 5.10
CA THR A 35 0.09 -26.82 5.15
C THR A 35 0.53 -26.29 6.52
N ASP A 36 1.83 -26.31 6.81
CA ASP A 36 2.34 -25.83 8.10
C ASP A 36 1.99 -24.34 8.33
N GLU A 37 2.02 -23.52 7.28
CA GLU A 37 1.63 -22.11 7.34
C GLU A 37 0.14 -21.93 7.64
N GLN A 38 -0.70 -22.81 7.09
CA GLN A 38 -2.14 -22.82 7.33
C GLN A 38 -2.45 -23.29 8.76
N VAL A 39 -1.71 -24.29 9.26
CA VAL A 39 -1.79 -24.70 10.67
C VAL A 39 -1.38 -23.56 11.61
N GLU A 40 -0.28 -22.84 11.31
CA GLU A 40 0.17 -21.67 12.08
C GLU A 40 -0.93 -20.60 12.17
N TYR A 41 -1.60 -20.31 11.05
CA TYR A 41 -2.73 -19.38 11.02
C TYR A 41 -3.94 -19.90 11.82
N PHE A 42 -4.36 -21.14 11.58
CA PHE A 42 -5.55 -21.71 12.21
C PHE A 42 -5.41 -21.84 13.74
N ASP A 43 -4.26 -22.31 14.22
CA ASP A 43 -3.99 -22.43 15.65
C ASP A 43 -3.77 -21.06 16.31
N GLY A 44 -3.36 -20.06 15.53
CA GLY A 44 -3.13 -18.69 15.98
C GLY A 44 -4.34 -17.75 15.86
N LEU A 45 -5.51 -18.21 15.41
CA LEU A 45 -6.64 -17.36 15.03
C LEU A 45 -7.04 -16.34 16.13
N HIS A 46 -7.21 -15.08 15.73
CA HIS A 46 -7.75 -13.98 16.55
C HIS A 46 -9.06 -13.44 15.95
N THR A 47 -9.79 -12.58 16.65
CA THR A 47 -11.05 -11.97 16.15
C THR A 47 -10.84 -11.05 14.95
N ARG A 48 -9.65 -10.47 14.80
CA ARG A 48 -9.23 -9.69 13.62
C ARG A 48 -7.85 -10.19 13.17
N ASN A 49 -7.77 -10.75 11.96
CA ASN A 49 -6.55 -11.32 11.40
C ASN A 49 -6.17 -10.61 10.11
N ILE A 50 -4.91 -10.20 10.00
CA ILE A 50 -4.34 -9.69 8.76
C ILE A 50 -3.21 -10.61 8.31
N ILE A 51 -3.34 -11.13 7.09
CA ILE A 51 -2.39 -12.07 6.51
C ILE A 51 -1.66 -11.38 5.35
N LEU A 52 -0.41 -10.98 5.60
CA LEU A 52 0.53 -10.59 4.56
C LEU A 52 1.31 -11.83 4.11
N LYS A 53 1.32 -12.11 2.81
CA LYS A 53 1.86 -13.38 2.32
C LYS A 53 2.48 -13.32 0.93
N ALA A 54 3.34 -14.29 0.67
CA ALA A 54 3.75 -14.65 -0.69
C ALA A 54 2.57 -15.24 -1.50
N ARG A 55 2.67 -15.21 -2.84
CA ARG A 55 1.66 -15.82 -3.72
C ARG A 55 1.60 -17.33 -3.57
N GLN A 56 0.44 -17.89 -3.90
CA GLN A 56 0.19 -19.34 -4.02
C GLN A 56 0.37 -20.18 -2.74
N LEU A 57 0.12 -19.61 -1.56
CA LEU A 57 0.09 -20.34 -0.28
C LEU A 57 -1.29 -20.94 0.09
N GLY A 58 -2.35 -20.62 -0.66
CA GLY A 58 -3.64 -21.32 -0.52
C GLY A 58 -4.57 -20.85 0.60
N PHE A 59 -4.25 -19.76 1.32
CA PHE A 59 -5.09 -19.21 2.40
C PHE A 59 -6.54 -18.91 1.99
N THR A 60 -6.79 -18.43 0.77
CA THR A 60 -8.16 -18.23 0.28
C THR A 60 -8.95 -19.54 0.30
N THR A 61 -8.31 -20.67 -0.05
CA THR A 61 -8.95 -22.00 -0.02
C THR A 61 -9.21 -22.44 1.41
N GLU A 62 -8.25 -22.26 2.31
CA GLU A 62 -8.41 -22.56 3.72
C GLU A 62 -9.56 -21.77 4.36
N CYS A 63 -9.59 -20.45 4.19
CA CYS A 63 -10.65 -19.60 4.72
C CYS A 63 -12.03 -20.02 4.19
N CYS A 64 -12.15 -20.35 2.90
CA CYS A 64 -13.39 -20.89 2.33
C CYS A 64 -13.84 -22.18 3.04
N ILE A 65 -12.91 -23.09 3.33
CA ILE A 65 -13.22 -24.37 3.98
C ILE A 65 -13.58 -24.14 5.45
N ILE A 66 -12.89 -23.26 6.17
CA ILE A 66 -13.24 -22.86 7.54
C ILE A 66 -14.66 -22.28 7.58
N GLN A 67 -14.99 -21.39 6.65
CA GLN A 67 -16.32 -20.77 6.57
C GLN A 67 -17.41 -21.80 6.21
N LEU A 68 -17.13 -22.71 5.28
CA LEU A 68 -18.06 -23.80 4.91
C LEU A 68 -18.29 -24.76 6.08
N ASP A 69 -17.23 -25.15 6.80
CA ASP A 69 -17.32 -25.99 8.00
C ASP A 69 -18.13 -25.31 9.10
N ALA A 70 -17.84 -24.05 9.40
CA ALA A 70 -18.60 -23.29 10.40
C ALA A 70 -20.08 -23.16 10.00
N ALA A 71 -20.38 -22.90 8.73
CA ALA A 71 -21.76 -22.82 8.27
C ALA A 71 -22.50 -24.17 8.39
N LEU A 72 -21.83 -25.29 8.08
CA LEU A 72 -22.42 -26.63 8.14
C LEU A 72 -22.60 -27.17 9.57
N PHE A 73 -21.60 -26.97 10.43
CA PHE A 73 -21.52 -27.60 11.75
C PHE A 73 -21.88 -26.68 12.92
N GLU A 74 -21.75 -25.36 12.75
CA GLU A 74 -22.00 -24.35 13.80
C GLU A 74 -23.20 -23.45 13.45
N SER A 75 -23.88 -23.68 12.32
CA SER A 75 -24.94 -22.83 11.77
C SER A 75 -24.49 -21.36 11.61
N ALA A 76 -23.19 -21.14 11.38
CA ALA A 76 -22.60 -19.81 11.25
C ALA A 76 -23.01 -19.11 9.96
N LYS A 77 -23.19 -17.78 10.04
CA LYS A 77 -23.36 -16.92 8.87
C LYS A 77 -21.99 -16.40 8.43
N CYS A 78 -21.58 -16.72 7.22
CA CYS A 78 -20.26 -16.45 6.69
C CYS A 78 -20.36 -15.63 5.39
N ALA A 79 -19.41 -14.71 5.18
CA ALA A 79 -19.27 -13.99 3.92
C ALA A 79 -17.83 -13.97 3.44
N LEU A 80 -17.64 -14.15 2.13
CA LEU A 80 -16.39 -13.91 1.43
C LEU A 80 -16.55 -12.73 0.48
N ILE A 81 -15.65 -11.75 0.60
CA ILE A 81 -15.57 -10.62 -0.32
C ILE A 81 -14.38 -10.83 -1.27
N ALA A 82 -14.66 -10.75 -2.57
CA ALA A 82 -13.69 -10.81 -3.65
C ALA A 82 -13.61 -9.46 -4.39
N HIS A 83 -12.52 -9.23 -5.12
CA HIS A 83 -12.29 -7.96 -5.81
C HIS A 83 -13.21 -7.70 -7.02
N THR A 84 -13.63 -8.74 -7.75
CA THR A 84 -14.59 -8.64 -8.86
C THR A 84 -15.73 -9.65 -8.74
N LEU A 85 -16.84 -9.39 -9.44
CA LEU A 85 -17.97 -10.32 -9.50
C LEU A 85 -17.60 -11.66 -10.14
N ASN A 86 -16.70 -11.63 -11.14
CA ASN A 86 -16.21 -12.84 -11.78
C ASN A 86 -15.36 -13.68 -10.82
N ASP A 87 -14.51 -13.03 -10.02
CA ASP A 87 -13.74 -13.72 -8.98
C ASP A 87 -14.63 -14.26 -7.88
N ALA A 88 -15.66 -13.52 -7.45
CA ALA A 88 -16.65 -14.00 -6.49
C ALA A 88 -17.33 -15.29 -6.99
N LYS A 89 -17.84 -15.29 -8.22
CA LYS A 89 -18.46 -16.47 -8.86
C LYS A 89 -17.48 -17.65 -8.97
N ARG A 90 -16.22 -17.37 -9.33
CA ARG A 90 -15.17 -18.38 -9.48
C ARG A 90 -14.81 -19.00 -8.12
N LEU A 91 -14.56 -18.19 -7.10
CA LEU A 91 -14.25 -18.65 -5.74
C LEU A 91 -15.40 -19.47 -5.15
N PHE A 92 -16.64 -19.02 -5.32
CA PHE A 92 -17.80 -19.80 -4.91
C PHE A 92 -17.83 -21.18 -5.57
N ARG A 93 -17.76 -21.23 -6.91
CA ARG A 93 -17.85 -22.48 -7.66
C ARG A 93 -16.70 -23.44 -7.34
N GLU A 94 -15.46 -22.95 -7.36
CA GLU A 94 -14.25 -23.78 -7.33
C GLU A 94 -13.74 -24.10 -5.93
N LYS A 95 -14.11 -23.30 -4.91
CA LYS A 95 -13.61 -23.49 -3.54
C LYS A 95 -14.72 -23.89 -2.58
N VAL A 96 -15.86 -23.21 -2.61
CA VAL A 96 -16.97 -23.46 -1.68
C VAL A 96 -17.85 -24.61 -2.17
N LYS A 97 -18.48 -24.42 -3.33
CA LYS A 97 -19.42 -25.39 -3.89
C LYS A 97 -18.73 -26.71 -4.23
N TYR A 98 -17.55 -26.66 -4.84
CA TYR A 98 -16.77 -27.87 -5.11
C TYR A 98 -16.48 -28.68 -3.83
N ALA A 99 -16.07 -28.02 -2.74
CA ALA A 99 -15.80 -28.71 -1.47
C ALA A 99 -17.08 -29.30 -0.86
N TYR A 100 -18.19 -28.57 -0.91
CA TYR A 100 -19.50 -29.04 -0.42
C TYR A 100 -20.03 -30.23 -1.23
N ASP A 101 -19.98 -30.16 -2.56
CA ASP A 101 -20.50 -31.22 -3.45
C ASP A 101 -19.73 -32.53 -3.32
N ASN A 102 -18.47 -32.46 -2.86
CA ASN A 102 -17.59 -33.61 -2.64
C ASN A 102 -17.53 -34.08 -1.19
N LEU A 103 -18.34 -33.53 -0.28
CA LEU A 103 -18.47 -34.06 1.08
C LEU A 103 -19.04 -35.48 1.08
N PRO A 104 -18.74 -36.28 2.13
CA PRO A 104 -19.43 -37.54 2.35
C PRO A 104 -20.95 -37.35 2.35
N LEU A 105 -21.66 -38.27 1.69
CA LEU A 105 -23.10 -38.14 1.45
C LEU A 105 -23.89 -37.97 2.77
N GLU A 106 -23.45 -38.66 3.82
CA GLU A 106 -24.05 -38.63 5.15
C GLU A 106 -23.93 -37.25 5.80
N ILE A 107 -22.80 -36.57 5.62
CA ILE A 107 -22.59 -35.21 6.15
C ILE A 107 -23.47 -34.22 5.40
N ARG A 108 -23.51 -34.32 4.06
CA ARG A 108 -24.35 -33.45 3.23
C ARG A 108 -25.84 -33.65 3.51
N LYS A 109 -26.28 -34.89 3.72
CA LYS A 109 -27.67 -35.20 4.11
C LYS A 109 -28.00 -34.74 5.54
N ALA A 110 -27.02 -34.61 6.43
CA ALA A 110 -27.25 -34.16 7.79
C ALA A 110 -27.63 -32.68 7.89
N ASN A 111 -27.12 -31.84 6.99
CA ASN A 111 -27.51 -30.42 6.86
C ASN A 111 -27.51 -29.99 5.37
N PRO A 112 -28.54 -30.34 4.59
CA PRO A 112 -28.55 -30.10 3.15
C PRO A 112 -28.75 -28.62 2.83
N ALA A 113 -28.14 -28.18 1.73
CA ALA A 113 -28.37 -26.86 1.14
C ALA A 113 -29.83 -26.74 0.67
N ARG A 114 -30.54 -25.75 1.21
CA ARG A 114 -31.88 -25.32 0.78
C ARG A 114 -31.82 -24.31 -0.36
N ASN A 115 -30.78 -23.46 -0.35
CA ASN A 115 -30.41 -22.59 -1.46
C ASN A 115 -29.00 -22.96 -1.92
N ASP A 116 -28.83 -23.13 -3.23
CA ASP A 116 -27.57 -23.41 -3.92
C ASP A 116 -27.50 -22.57 -5.22
N ALA A 117 -27.94 -21.31 -5.11
CA ALA A 117 -27.85 -20.33 -6.17
C ALA A 117 -26.39 -19.89 -6.39
N SER A 118 -26.11 -19.28 -7.54
CA SER A 118 -24.75 -18.81 -7.84
C SER A 118 -24.28 -17.77 -6.81
N GLY A 119 -23.29 -18.14 -6.00
CA GLY A 119 -22.69 -17.25 -5.00
C GLY A 119 -23.22 -17.42 -3.58
N GLU A 120 -24.18 -18.32 -3.32
CA GLU A 120 -24.72 -18.53 -1.98
C GLU A 120 -25.04 -20.01 -1.70
N LEU A 121 -24.65 -20.49 -0.51
CA LEU A 121 -25.21 -21.70 0.09
C LEU A 121 -25.95 -21.32 1.38
N VAL A 122 -27.20 -21.78 1.52
CA VAL A 122 -27.99 -21.68 2.75
C VAL A 122 -28.42 -23.07 3.18
N PHE A 123 -28.10 -23.46 4.41
CA PHE A 123 -28.35 -24.82 4.89
C PHE A 123 -29.65 -24.93 5.68
N SER A 124 -30.30 -26.09 5.61
CA SER A 124 -31.63 -26.32 6.16
C SER A 124 -31.70 -26.26 7.70
N LYS A 125 -30.60 -26.56 8.40
CA LYS A 125 -30.48 -26.45 9.86
C LYS A 125 -29.82 -25.13 10.31
N GLY A 126 -29.84 -24.13 9.43
CA GLY A 126 -29.17 -22.85 9.65
C GLY A 126 -27.72 -22.86 9.19
N GLY A 127 -27.15 -21.65 9.17
CA GLY A 127 -25.85 -21.37 8.57
C GLY A 127 -25.95 -21.03 7.09
N SER A 128 -25.06 -20.16 6.65
CA SER A 128 -24.95 -19.76 5.26
C SER A 128 -23.54 -19.30 4.93
N ILE A 129 -23.16 -19.46 3.66
CA ILE A 129 -21.96 -18.86 3.10
C ILE A 129 -22.32 -18.11 1.83
N TYR A 130 -21.99 -16.82 1.81
CA TYR A 130 -22.25 -15.92 0.69
C TYR A 130 -20.93 -15.38 0.13
N VAL A 131 -20.79 -15.31 -1.19
CA VAL A 131 -19.59 -14.85 -1.87
C VAL A 131 -19.94 -13.71 -2.82
N SER A 132 -19.38 -12.52 -2.59
CA SER A 132 -19.73 -11.30 -3.31
C SER A 132 -18.57 -10.32 -3.41
N THR A 133 -18.85 -9.11 -3.92
CA THR A 133 -17.90 -7.99 -3.94
C THR A 133 -18.11 -6.98 -2.82
N SER A 134 -19.20 -7.10 -2.05
CA SER A 134 -19.52 -6.24 -0.91
C SER A 134 -20.54 -6.91 0.02
N PHE A 135 -20.59 -6.44 1.26
CA PHE A 135 -21.54 -6.92 2.27
C PHE A 135 -21.94 -5.77 3.21
N ARG A 136 -23.24 -5.62 3.49
CA ARG A 136 -23.76 -4.59 4.41
C ARG A 136 -24.95 -5.05 5.28
N GLY A 137 -25.39 -6.31 5.18
CA GLY A 137 -26.67 -6.74 5.77
C GLY A 137 -26.58 -7.95 6.69
N GLY A 138 -27.07 -7.83 7.93
CA GLY A 138 -27.13 -8.93 8.90
C GLY A 138 -25.87 -9.08 9.75
N THR A 139 -25.87 -10.07 10.64
CA THR A 139 -24.74 -10.34 11.56
C THR A 139 -23.92 -11.52 11.05
N LEU A 140 -22.63 -11.30 10.81
CA LEU A 140 -21.69 -12.33 10.38
C LEU A 140 -20.90 -12.90 11.56
N ARG A 141 -20.64 -14.20 11.52
CA ARG A 141 -19.68 -14.86 12.41
C ARG A 141 -18.27 -14.90 11.82
N TYR A 142 -18.15 -15.08 10.51
CA TYR A 142 -16.88 -15.08 9.79
C TYR A 142 -16.99 -14.21 8.54
N LEU A 143 -16.18 -13.16 8.47
CA LEU A 143 -15.94 -12.38 7.26
C LEU A 143 -14.52 -12.65 6.76
N HIS A 144 -14.40 -12.98 5.48
CA HIS A 144 -13.11 -13.14 4.81
C HIS A 144 -13.05 -12.18 3.62
N VAL A 145 -12.01 -11.36 3.54
CA VAL A 145 -11.75 -10.49 2.39
C VAL A 145 -10.48 -10.97 1.70
N SER A 146 -10.65 -11.49 0.48
CA SER A 146 -9.56 -12.05 -0.32
C SER A 146 -8.95 -10.98 -1.21
N GLU A 147 -7.61 -10.98 -1.31
CA GLU A 147 -6.81 -10.02 -2.07
C GLU A 147 -7.09 -8.56 -1.66
N PHE A 148 -7.18 -8.30 -0.34
CA PHE A 148 -7.58 -6.97 0.16
C PHE A 148 -6.59 -5.85 -0.20
N GLY A 149 -5.30 -6.13 -0.29
CA GLY A 149 -4.29 -5.18 -0.78
C GLY A 149 -4.58 -4.76 -2.23
N LYS A 150 -4.92 -5.71 -3.10
CA LYS A 150 -5.34 -5.43 -4.48
C LYS A 150 -6.63 -4.60 -4.53
N ILE A 151 -7.58 -4.85 -3.62
CA ILE A 151 -8.81 -4.04 -3.49
C ILE A 151 -8.46 -2.61 -3.07
N CYS A 152 -7.57 -2.44 -2.08
CA CYS A 152 -7.12 -1.13 -1.62
C CYS A 152 -6.46 -0.32 -2.75
N ALA A 153 -5.55 -0.94 -3.49
CA ALA A 153 -4.80 -0.27 -4.56
C ALA A 153 -5.68 0.07 -5.77
N LYS A 154 -6.53 -0.87 -6.24
CA LYS A 154 -7.30 -0.69 -7.49
C LYS A 154 -8.69 -0.07 -7.28
N PHE A 155 -9.29 -0.27 -6.11
CA PHE A 155 -10.66 0.15 -5.82
C PHE A 155 -10.78 0.79 -4.42
N PRO A 156 -10.10 1.92 -4.16
CA PRO A 156 -10.05 2.53 -2.82
C PRO A 156 -11.43 2.88 -2.25
N HIS A 157 -12.40 3.24 -3.11
CA HIS A 157 -13.79 3.46 -2.70
C HIS A 157 -14.48 2.18 -2.19
N LYS A 158 -14.21 1.02 -2.81
CA LYS A 158 -14.71 -0.28 -2.33
C LYS A 158 -14.01 -0.70 -1.05
N ALA A 159 -12.70 -0.48 -0.94
CA ALA A 159 -11.97 -0.75 0.29
C ALA A 159 -12.57 0.05 1.47
N ARG A 160 -12.86 1.34 1.25
CA ARG A 160 -13.57 2.18 2.23
C ARG A 160 -14.95 1.61 2.56
N GLU A 161 -15.75 1.22 1.56
CA GLU A 161 -17.06 0.60 1.80
C GLU A 161 -16.98 -0.69 2.64
N ILE A 162 -15.99 -1.54 2.38
CA ILE A 162 -15.77 -2.79 3.14
C ILE A 162 -15.47 -2.45 4.59
N VAL A 163 -14.55 -1.50 4.83
CA VAL A 163 -14.15 -1.08 6.18
C VAL A 163 -15.31 -0.45 6.93
N THR A 164 -16.01 0.52 6.34
CA THR A 164 -17.10 1.24 7.03
C THR A 164 -18.44 0.49 7.06
N GLY A 165 -18.51 -0.70 6.48
CA GLY A 165 -19.76 -1.43 6.29
C GLY A 165 -19.64 -2.90 6.65
N ALA A 166 -18.86 -3.67 5.88
CA ALA A 166 -18.75 -5.11 6.09
C ALA A 166 -18.08 -5.45 7.42
N PHE A 167 -17.06 -4.70 7.84
CA PHE A 167 -16.39 -4.94 9.14
C PHE A 167 -17.32 -4.61 10.30
N GLU A 168 -18.10 -3.54 10.20
CA GLU A 168 -19.08 -3.13 11.21
C GLU A 168 -20.25 -4.12 11.36
N ALA A 169 -20.52 -4.95 10.34
CA ALA A 169 -21.51 -6.02 10.42
C ALA A 169 -21.03 -7.28 11.19
N VAL A 170 -19.77 -7.30 11.64
CA VAL A 170 -19.15 -8.41 12.35
C VAL A 170 -18.96 -8.04 13.81
N ALA A 171 -19.69 -8.72 14.71
CA ALA A 171 -19.60 -8.47 16.15
C ALA A 171 -18.17 -8.68 16.69
N THR A 172 -17.89 -8.10 17.87
CA THR A 172 -16.55 -8.07 18.48
C THR A 172 -15.99 -9.46 18.78
N ASP A 173 -16.83 -10.44 19.09
CA ASP A 173 -16.45 -11.82 19.37
C ASP A 173 -16.40 -12.70 18.11
N CYS A 174 -16.74 -12.14 16.94
CA CYS A 174 -16.72 -12.78 15.63
C CYS A 174 -15.42 -12.47 14.88
N PHE A 175 -15.21 -13.15 13.76
CA PHE A 175 -13.92 -13.20 13.05
C PHE A 175 -13.94 -12.39 11.76
N VAL A 176 -12.98 -11.49 11.58
CA VAL A 176 -12.63 -10.89 10.29
C VAL A 176 -11.23 -11.33 9.91
N THR A 177 -11.07 -11.84 8.70
CA THR A 177 -9.76 -12.16 8.13
C THR A 177 -9.59 -11.42 6.82
N ILE A 178 -8.53 -10.65 6.71
CA ILE A 178 -8.10 -10.03 5.45
C ILE A 178 -6.77 -10.65 5.03
N GLU A 179 -6.69 -11.10 3.79
CA GLU A 179 -5.49 -11.72 3.24
C GLU A 179 -5.14 -11.10 1.89
N SER A 180 -3.85 -10.89 1.65
CA SER A 180 -3.36 -10.37 0.37
C SER A 180 -1.85 -10.54 0.21
N THR A 181 -1.37 -10.47 -1.03
CA THR A 181 -0.04 -9.92 -1.28
C THR A 181 -0.06 -8.41 -1.07
N ALA A 182 1.09 -7.81 -0.78
CA ALA A 182 1.20 -6.35 -0.75
C ALA A 182 0.96 -5.75 -2.14
N GLU A 183 0.40 -4.55 -2.20
CA GLU A 183 0.16 -3.76 -3.41
C GLU A 183 0.31 -2.27 -3.05
N GLY A 184 1.55 -1.78 -3.03
CA GLY A 184 1.89 -0.40 -2.67
C GLY A 184 1.98 -0.11 -1.17
N ARG A 185 2.35 1.14 -0.84
CA ARG A 185 2.60 1.66 0.52
C ARG A 185 1.47 2.55 1.04
N ALA A 186 0.25 2.34 0.57
CA ALA A 186 -0.88 3.20 0.90
C ALA A 186 -2.18 2.40 0.99
N GLY A 187 -3.11 2.93 1.79
CA GLY A 187 -4.44 2.37 1.99
C GLY A 187 -4.50 1.31 3.09
N TYR A 188 -5.74 0.93 3.42
CA TYR A 188 -6.04 0.17 4.64
C TYR A 188 -5.20 -1.09 4.85
N PHE A 189 -4.91 -1.88 3.81
CA PHE A 189 -4.12 -3.10 3.98
C PHE A 189 -2.67 -2.80 4.39
N PHE A 190 -2.05 -1.75 3.85
CA PHE A 190 -0.72 -1.32 4.26
C PHE A 190 -0.76 -0.78 5.70
N ASP A 191 -1.69 0.15 5.98
CA ASP A 191 -1.81 0.80 7.29
C ASP A 191 -2.05 -0.22 8.41
N TYR A 192 -2.98 -1.17 8.19
CA TYR A 192 -3.26 -2.24 9.14
C TYR A 192 -2.11 -3.21 9.29
N SER A 193 -1.35 -3.51 8.22
CA SER A 193 -0.18 -4.39 8.32
C SER A 193 0.91 -3.74 9.16
N GLN A 194 1.23 -2.47 8.91
CA GLN A 194 2.24 -1.72 9.67
C GLN A 194 1.86 -1.60 11.15
N MET A 195 0.60 -1.27 11.43
CA MET A 195 0.11 -1.17 12.81
C MET A 195 0.18 -2.52 13.53
N ALA A 196 -0.31 -3.59 12.89
CA ALA A 196 -0.33 -4.93 13.47
C ALA A 196 1.08 -5.50 13.67
N GLU A 197 2.00 -5.29 12.71
CA GLU A 197 3.40 -5.70 12.82
C GLU A 197 4.11 -4.97 13.98
N LYS A 198 3.89 -3.65 14.10
CA LYS A 198 4.44 -2.85 15.20
C LYS A 198 3.92 -3.33 16.56
N GLN A 199 2.63 -3.63 16.66
CA GLN A 199 2.03 -4.14 17.90
C GLN A 199 2.53 -5.55 18.24
N ALA A 200 2.67 -6.44 17.25
CA ALA A 200 3.24 -7.76 17.46
C ALA A 200 4.70 -7.66 17.95
N SER A 201 5.49 -6.74 17.37
CA SER A 201 6.90 -6.54 17.72
C SER A 201 7.09 -5.94 19.12
N SER A 202 6.11 -5.17 19.62
CA SER A 202 6.18 -4.62 20.99
C SER A 202 5.85 -5.64 22.07
N GLY A 203 5.27 -6.79 21.71
CA GLY A 203 4.81 -7.80 22.66
C GLY A 203 3.56 -7.40 23.45
N ALA A 204 2.88 -6.32 23.04
CA ALA A 204 1.64 -5.89 23.69
C ALA A 204 0.51 -6.91 23.49
N ALA A 205 -0.33 -7.09 24.51
CA ALA A 205 -1.52 -7.93 24.40
C ALA A 205 -2.50 -7.32 23.37
N LEU A 206 -3.11 -8.19 22.55
CA LEU A 206 -4.11 -7.78 21.56
C LEU A 206 -5.49 -7.66 22.20
N GLY A 207 -6.14 -6.51 22.03
CA GLY A 207 -7.56 -6.35 22.26
C GLY A 207 -8.41 -7.08 21.20
N PRO A 208 -9.72 -7.28 21.45
CA PRO A 208 -10.60 -7.98 20.51
C PRO A 208 -10.78 -7.30 19.13
N LEU A 209 -10.44 -6.01 19.02
CA LEU A 209 -10.52 -5.27 17.76
C LEU A 209 -9.14 -5.01 17.14
N ASP A 210 -8.06 -5.40 17.82
CA ASP A 210 -6.70 -5.25 17.30
C ASP A 210 -6.42 -6.32 16.25
N TRP A 211 -5.77 -5.93 15.16
CA TRP A 211 -5.36 -6.84 14.11
C TRP A 211 -4.18 -7.70 14.56
N LYS A 212 -4.36 -9.02 14.57
CA LYS A 212 -3.25 -9.97 14.70
C LYS A 212 -2.52 -10.09 13.37
N PHE A 213 -1.23 -9.78 13.39
CA PHE A 213 -0.36 -9.85 12.22
C PHE A 213 0.10 -11.29 11.96
N PHE A 214 -0.11 -11.76 10.73
CA PHE A 214 0.50 -12.97 10.21
C PHE A 214 1.33 -12.64 8.97
N PHE A 215 2.58 -13.11 8.97
CA PHE A 215 3.46 -13.02 7.80
C PHE A 215 3.94 -14.39 7.35
N PHE A 216 3.63 -14.72 6.10
CA PHE A 216 4.03 -15.98 5.47
C PHE A 216 4.91 -15.71 4.25
N SER A 217 6.22 -15.80 4.47
CA SER A 217 7.25 -15.64 3.44
C SER A 217 7.34 -16.86 2.52
N TRP A 218 7.98 -16.68 1.38
CA TRP A 218 8.20 -17.75 0.41
C TRP A 218 9.10 -18.87 0.97
N TRP A 219 10.18 -18.52 1.68
CA TRP A 219 11.20 -19.48 2.12
C TRP A 219 10.70 -20.46 3.21
N LYS A 220 9.57 -20.17 3.86
CA LYS A 220 8.90 -21.13 4.76
C LYS A 220 8.32 -22.33 3.99
N ASN A 221 8.01 -22.15 2.70
CA ASN A 221 7.39 -23.20 1.90
C ASN A 221 8.45 -24.08 1.21
N ALA A 222 8.51 -25.35 1.60
CA ALA A 222 9.46 -26.31 1.03
C ALA A 222 9.28 -26.57 -0.47
N GLN A 223 8.12 -26.24 -1.06
CA GLN A 223 7.89 -26.38 -2.51
C GLN A 223 8.61 -25.32 -3.35
N TYR A 224 9.12 -24.24 -2.73
CA TYR A 224 9.83 -23.17 -3.44
C TYR A 224 11.32 -23.47 -3.51
N ALA A 225 11.64 -24.62 -4.08
CA ALA A 225 12.99 -25.14 -4.27
C ALA A 225 13.07 -25.84 -5.63
N ILE A 226 14.21 -25.69 -6.33
CA ILE A 226 14.55 -26.44 -7.55
C ILE A 226 16.00 -26.89 -7.50
N GLU A 227 16.38 -27.78 -8.41
CA GLU A 227 17.76 -28.21 -8.56
C GLU A 227 18.68 -27.02 -8.93
N PRO A 228 19.79 -26.81 -8.22
CA PRO A 228 20.72 -25.71 -8.49
C PRO A 228 21.60 -26.02 -9.70
N LEU A 229 21.14 -25.63 -10.89
CA LEU A 229 21.85 -25.88 -12.15
C LEU A 229 22.89 -24.81 -12.51
N ALA A 230 22.85 -23.63 -11.87
CA ALA A 230 23.69 -22.50 -12.20
C ALA A 230 24.22 -21.80 -10.94
N VAL A 231 25.39 -21.16 -11.08
CA VAL A 231 25.97 -20.31 -10.03
C VAL A 231 25.07 -19.08 -9.83
N LEU A 232 24.82 -18.74 -8.57
CA LEU A 232 24.04 -17.56 -8.21
C LEU A 232 24.80 -16.27 -8.55
N PRO A 233 24.13 -15.25 -9.10
CA PRO A 233 24.70 -13.91 -9.21
C PRO A 233 25.15 -13.39 -7.85
N GLN A 234 26.29 -12.68 -7.79
CA GLN A 234 26.85 -12.16 -6.54
C GLN A 234 25.83 -11.32 -5.75
N ARG A 235 25.04 -10.47 -6.43
CA ARG A 235 23.95 -9.69 -5.79
C ARG A 235 22.98 -10.55 -4.99
N LEU A 236 22.60 -11.72 -5.50
CA LEU A 236 21.70 -12.63 -4.80
C LEU A 236 22.41 -13.36 -3.66
N ALA A 237 23.68 -13.72 -3.84
CA ALA A 237 24.49 -14.27 -2.75
C ALA A 237 24.60 -13.27 -1.58
N ASP A 238 24.90 -12.00 -1.88
CA ASP A 238 24.96 -10.91 -0.90
C ASP A 238 23.61 -10.69 -0.22
N TYR A 239 22.52 -10.69 -1.00
CA TYR A 239 21.15 -10.59 -0.47
C TYR A 239 20.82 -11.72 0.52
N PHE A 240 21.09 -12.98 0.18
CA PHE A 240 20.84 -14.10 1.10
C PHE A 240 21.77 -14.08 2.31
N ALA A 241 23.01 -13.62 2.15
CA ALA A 241 23.92 -13.40 3.27
C ALA A 241 23.40 -12.31 4.22
N GLU A 242 22.85 -11.22 3.68
CA GLU A 242 22.21 -10.15 4.45
C GLU A 242 20.98 -10.64 5.21
N LEU A 243 20.11 -11.43 4.56
CA LEU A 243 18.95 -12.05 5.22
C LEU A 243 19.37 -12.92 6.41
N LYS A 244 20.45 -13.69 6.25
CA LYS A 244 21.01 -14.49 7.35
C LYS A 244 21.57 -13.61 8.47
N ALA A 245 22.32 -12.57 8.12
CA ALA A 245 22.98 -11.70 9.10
C ALA A 245 21.98 -10.84 9.90
N LYS A 246 20.97 -10.26 9.22
CA LYS A 246 20.01 -9.33 9.85
C LYS A 246 18.80 -10.02 10.46
N HIS A 247 18.35 -11.12 9.86
CA HIS A 247 17.08 -11.76 10.21
C HIS A 247 17.22 -13.23 10.64
N GLY A 248 18.43 -13.79 10.62
CA GLY A 248 18.66 -15.21 10.94
C GLY A 248 18.08 -16.18 9.90
N ILE A 249 17.65 -15.69 8.73
CA ILE A 249 16.99 -16.50 7.70
C ILE A 249 18.05 -17.24 6.89
N SER A 250 18.01 -18.57 6.91
CA SER A 250 18.92 -19.41 6.13
C SER A 250 18.21 -19.97 4.90
N ILE A 251 18.76 -19.67 3.72
CA ILE A 251 18.23 -20.12 2.43
C ILE A 251 19.08 -21.27 1.91
N SER A 252 18.45 -22.39 1.59
CA SER A 252 19.15 -23.53 0.98
C SER A 252 19.55 -23.24 -0.47
N ALA A 253 20.53 -23.96 -1.00
CA ALA A 253 20.96 -23.82 -2.40
C ALA A 253 19.79 -24.02 -3.39
N ALA A 254 18.89 -24.96 -3.10
CA ALA A 254 17.73 -25.25 -3.94
C ALA A 254 16.68 -24.12 -3.90
N GLN A 255 16.46 -23.50 -2.74
CA GLN A 255 15.58 -22.33 -2.60
C GLN A 255 16.18 -21.09 -3.25
N ALA A 256 17.50 -20.89 -3.11
CA ALA A 256 18.20 -19.79 -3.76
C ALA A 256 18.13 -19.91 -5.30
N ALA A 257 18.28 -21.12 -5.84
CA ALA A 257 18.10 -21.39 -7.26
C ALA A 257 16.67 -21.08 -7.74
N TRP A 258 15.65 -21.47 -6.95
CA TRP A 258 14.25 -21.16 -7.25
C TRP A 258 14.00 -19.65 -7.26
N TYR A 259 14.51 -18.94 -6.25
CA TYR A 259 14.37 -17.49 -6.15
C TYR A 259 15.04 -16.79 -7.35
N ALA A 260 16.27 -17.18 -7.69
CA ALA A 260 16.98 -16.63 -8.85
C ALA A 260 16.23 -16.90 -10.16
N ALA A 261 15.65 -18.09 -10.33
CA ALA A 261 14.85 -18.43 -11.51
C ALA A 261 13.56 -17.59 -11.59
N LYS A 262 12.87 -17.36 -10.45
CA LYS A 262 11.67 -16.53 -10.40
C LYS A 262 11.97 -15.05 -10.60
N GLU A 263 13.03 -14.54 -10.00
CA GLU A 263 13.46 -13.14 -10.15
C GLU A 263 13.79 -12.80 -11.61
N LYS A 264 14.36 -13.74 -12.39
CA LYS A 264 14.57 -13.52 -13.84
C LYS A 264 13.28 -13.21 -14.61
N THR A 265 12.15 -13.76 -14.18
CA THR A 265 10.85 -13.54 -14.82
C THR A 265 10.11 -12.34 -14.22
N LEU A 266 10.16 -12.18 -12.89
CA LEU A 266 9.38 -11.17 -12.17
C LEU A 266 10.11 -9.83 -12.04
N GLY A 267 11.44 -9.81 -12.15
CA GLY A 267 12.24 -8.62 -11.96
C GLY A 267 11.98 -7.95 -10.61
N ASP A 268 11.65 -6.66 -10.66
CA ASP A 268 11.41 -5.83 -9.48
C ASP A 268 10.18 -6.29 -8.66
N ASP A 269 9.26 -7.03 -9.26
CA ASP A 269 8.08 -7.57 -8.56
C ASP A 269 8.42 -8.76 -7.64
N MET A 270 9.63 -9.30 -7.71
CA MET A 270 10.00 -10.49 -6.93
C MET A 270 9.73 -10.31 -5.43
N LYS A 271 10.09 -9.14 -4.88
CA LYS A 271 9.89 -8.82 -3.46
C LYS A 271 8.43 -8.56 -3.09
N ARG A 272 7.61 -8.02 -4.01
CA ARG A 272 6.15 -7.91 -3.81
C ARG A 272 5.52 -9.30 -3.73
N GLU A 273 5.86 -10.16 -4.69
CA GLU A 273 5.16 -11.41 -4.92
C GLU A 273 5.63 -12.53 -3.98
N TYR A 274 6.92 -12.51 -3.65
CA TYR A 274 7.60 -13.50 -2.81
C TYR A 274 8.55 -12.79 -1.82
N PRO A 275 8.01 -11.98 -0.88
CA PRO A 275 8.81 -11.29 0.12
C PRO A 275 9.49 -12.26 1.09
N SER A 276 10.74 -11.99 1.46
CA SER A 276 11.44 -12.75 2.50
C SER A 276 11.12 -12.21 3.90
N VAL A 277 10.86 -10.90 4.02
CA VAL A 277 10.45 -10.19 5.24
C VAL A 277 9.30 -9.20 4.94
N PRO A 278 8.47 -8.81 5.92
CA PRO A 278 7.31 -7.94 5.68
C PRO A 278 7.64 -6.63 4.96
N ALA A 279 8.73 -5.98 5.38
CA ALA A 279 9.18 -4.72 4.80
C ALA A 279 9.40 -4.82 3.28
N GLU A 280 9.86 -5.97 2.78
CA GLU A 280 10.07 -6.17 1.33
C GLU A 280 8.78 -6.22 0.54
N ALA A 281 7.69 -6.72 1.13
CA ALA A 281 6.41 -6.84 0.45
C ALA A 281 5.89 -5.46 0.03
N PHE A 282 6.09 -4.46 0.90
CA PHE A 282 5.72 -3.07 0.68
C PHE A 282 6.88 -2.21 0.15
N GLN A 283 8.06 -2.78 -0.07
CA GLN A 283 9.13 -2.14 -0.86
C GLN A 283 8.78 -2.28 -2.33
N GLN A 284 7.71 -1.60 -2.77
CA GLN A 284 7.44 -1.47 -4.18
C GLN A 284 8.03 -0.19 -4.73
N SER A 285 8.79 -0.34 -5.80
CA SER A 285 8.76 0.61 -6.89
C SER A 285 7.32 0.69 -7.40
N ILE A 286 6.64 1.80 -7.14
CA ILE A 286 5.35 2.07 -7.76
C ILE A 286 5.57 2.02 -9.27
N GLU A 287 4.86 1.14 -9.97
CA GLU A 287 5.10 0.92 -11.39
C GLU A 287 4.79 2.22 -12.16
N GLY A 288 5.72 2.63 -13.02
CA GLY A 288 5.66 3.94 -13.67
C GLY A 288 6.00 5.13 -12.75
N ALA A 289 6.35 4.92 -11.47
CA ALA A 289 6.76 6.01 -10.59
C ALA A 289 8.05 6.66 -11.07
N TYR A 290 8.03 7.98 -11.10
CA TYR A 290 9.14 8.75 -11.64
C TYR A 290 10.37 8.72 -10.73
N TYR A 291 10.17 8.57 -9.41
CA TYR A 291 11.23 8.75 -8.40
C TYR A 291 11.59 7.50 -7.60
N ALA A 292 11.06 6.32 -7.96
CA ALA A 292 11.27 5.07 -7.20
C ALA A 292 12.76 4.75 -6.97
N LYS A 293 13.60 4.90 -8.00
CA LYS A 293 15.05 4.65 -7.92
C LYS A 293 15.76 5.64 -6.98
N GLN A 294 15.30 6.88 -6.94
CA GLN A 294 15.86 7.93 -6.08
C GLN A 294 15.50 7.66 -4.62
N PHE A 295 14.24 7.34 -4.33
CA PHE A 295 13.80 7.00 -2.97
C PHE A 295 14.47 5.73 -2.43
N ALA A 296 14.65 4.70 -3.26
CA ALA A 296 15.41 3.52 -2.85
C ALA A 296 16.83 3.88 -2.35
N LYS A 297 17.51 4.82 -3.03
CA LYS A 297 18.82 5.32 -2.61
C LYS A 297 18.74 6.19 -1.35
N LEU A 298 17.71 7.03 -1.23
CA LEU A 298 17.51 7.87 -0.05
C LEU A 298 17.33 7.00 1.20
N TYR A 299 16.50 5.96 1.16
CA TYR A 299 16.33 5.04 2.29
C TYR A 299 17.59 4.23 2.59
N ALA A 300 18.26 3.69 1.56
CA ALA A 300 19.50 2.94 1.75
C ALA A 300 20.59 3.77 2.45
N ASN A 301 20.61 5.07 2.21
CA ASN A 301 21.55 6.02 2.79
C ASN A 301 21.00 6.74 4.03
N GLN A 302 19.85 6.33 4.60
CA GLN A 302 19.22 6.94 5.77
C GLN A 302 18.97 8.45 5.63
N ARG A 303 18.57 8.88 4.42
CA ARG A 303 18.27 10.28 4.08
C ARG A 303 16.79 10.64 4.26
N VAL A 304 15.98 9.74 4.78
CA VAL A 304 14.61 10.00 5.23
C VAL A 304 14.55 9.56 6.68
N GLY A 305 14.34 10.49 7.60
CA GLY A 305 14.48 10.25 9.04
C GLY A 305 14.69 11.54 9.82
N VAL A 306 15.32 11.43 10.99
CA VAL A 306 15.69 12.60 11.80
C VAL A 306 16.85 13.34 11.13
N ILE A 307 16.63 14.61 10.79
CA ILE A 307 17.65 15.48 10.19
C ILE A 307 18.40 16.30 11.26
N PRO A 308 19.67 16.68 11.03
CA PRO A 308 20.43 17.52 11.97
C PRO A 308 19.75 18.88 12.22
N ASN A 309 19.79 19.35 13.48
CA ASN A 309 19.30 20.68 13.81
C ASN A 309 20.21 21.75 13.20
N ASN A 310 19.64 22.56 12.30
CA ASN A 310 20.30 23.67 11.61
C ASN A 310 19.45 24.95 11.66
N ASP A 311 18.80 25.22 12.80
CA ASP A 311 17.78 26.28 12.93
C ASP A 311 18.29 27.72 12.73
N HIS A 312 19.61 27.91 12.74
CA HIS A 312 20.26 29.17 12.38
C HIS A 312 20.22 29.50 10.88
N LEU A 313 19.89 28.52 10.01
CA LEU A 313 19.81 28.71 8.57
C LEU A 313 18.38 28.99 8.10
N PRO A 314 18.20 29.87 7.11
CA PRO A 314 16.88 30.22 6.61
C PRO A 314 16.20 29.04 5.91
N VAL A 315 14.86 29.05 5.96
CA VAL A 315 14.00 28.10 5.26
C VAL A 315 13.41 28.77 4.02
N HIS A 316 13.60 28.13 2.88
CA HIS A 316 13.06 28.55 1.59
C HIS A 316 11.80 27.74 1.29
N THR A 317 10.83 28.32 0.61
CA THR A 317 9.57 27.62 0.31
C THR A 317 9.28 27.54 -1.17
N PHE A 318 8.75 26.40 -1.61
CA PHE A 318 8.43 26.13 -3.02
C PHE A 318 6.99 25.68 -3.12
N TRP A 319 6.22 26.37 -3.97
CA TRP A 319 4.77 26.30 -3.96
C TRP A 319 4.24 25.80 -5.29
N ASP A 320 3.28 24.88 -5.23
CA ASP A 320 2.28 24.67 -6.28
C ASP A 320 0.96 25.27 -5.80
N ILE A 321 0.36 26.16 -6.57
CA ILE A 321 -0.82 26.94 -6.15
C ILE A 321 -2.03 26.52 -7.00
N GLY A 322 -2.88 25.67 -6.43
CA GLY A 322 -4.14 25.25 -7.04
C GLY A 322 -5.29 26.22 -6.74
N VAL A 323 -6.01 26.66 -7.77
CA VAL A 323 -7.23 27.48 -7.63
C VAL A 323 -8.45 26.58 -7.77
N GLY A 324 -9.16 26.33 -6.66
CA GLY A 324 -10.19 25.28 -6.63
C GLY A 324 -9.61 23.86 -6.56
N ASP A 325 -8.30 23.75 -6.32
CA ASP A 325 -7.56 22.51 -6.12
C ASP A 325 -6.64 22.66 -4.88
N SER A 326 -5.71 21.74 -4.67
CA SER A 326 -4.78 21.78 -3.55
C SER A 326 -3.60 22.73 -3.79
N THR A 327 -3.16 23.43 -2.74
CA THR A 327 -1.89 24.16 -2.71
C THR A 327 -0.89 23.37 -1.86
N ALA A 328 0.28 23.09 -2.43
CA ALA A 328 1.35 22.34 -1.77
C ALA A 328 2.59 23.22 -1.57
N ILE A 329 3.24 23.08 -0.41
CA ILE A 329 4.39 23.90 0.01
C ILE A 329 5.48 22.99 0.59
N TRP A 330 6.64 23.01 -0.04
CA TRP A 330 7.85 22.39 0.50
C TRP A 330 8.71 23.41 1.24
N PHE A 331 9.21 23.03 2.42
CA PHE A 331 10.09 23.85 3.24
C PHE A 331 11.51 23.27 3.20
N VAL A 332 12.45 24.03 2.65
CA VAL A 332 13.79 23.56 2.32
C VAL A 332 14.84 24.46 2.93
N ARG A 333 15.74 23.86 3.69
CA ARG A 333 16.95 24.49 4.23
C ARG A 333 18.15 24.06 3.40
N MET A 334 18.98 25.02 2.99
CA MET A 334 20.19 24.74 2.22
C MET A 334 21.37 24.57 3.18
N VAL A 335 21.98 23.39 3.22
CA VAL A 335 23.07 23.03 4.16
C VAL A 335 24.29 22.61 3.35
N GLY A 336 25.21 23.55 3.11
CA GLY A 336 26.35 23.31 2.22
C GLY A 336 25.87 22.96 0.80
N GLU A 337 26.20 21.74 0.35
CA GLU A 337 25.74 21.21 -0.93
C GLU A 337 24.46 20.36 -0.84
N GLU A 338 23.86 20.24 0.34
CA GLU A 338 22.66 19.43 0.57
C GLU A 338 21.40 20.29 0.74
N TYR A 339 20.25 19.64 0.53
CA TYR A 339 18.94 20.23 0.77
C TYR A 339 18.22 19.46 1.87
N HIS A 340 18.05 20.07 3.03
CA HIS A 340 17.30 19.49 4.14
C HIS A 340 15.85 19.94 3.99
N ILE A 341 14.96 18.99 3.71
CA ILE A 341 13.53 19.19 3.57
C ILE A 341 12.93 19.03 4.96
N VAL A 342 12.60 20.16 5.59
CA VAL A 342 12.32 20.25 7.04
C VAL A 342 10.84 20.16 7.37
N ASP A 343 9.97 20.38 6.38
CA ASP A 343 8.52 20.42 6.56
C ASP A 343 7.81 20.32 5.19
N PHE A 344 6.55 19.90 5.22
CA PHE A 344 5.66 19.88 4.07
C PHE A 344 4.24 20.29 4.50
N TYR A 345 3.58 21.09 3.67
CA TYR A 345 2.19 21.46 3.89
C TYR A 345 1.38 21.36 2.62
N GLU A 346 0.18 20.79 2.71
CA GLU A 346 -0.76 20.78 1.59
C GLU A 346 -2.19 20.84 2.12
N ASN A 347 -2.99 21.75 1.55
CA ASN A 347 -4.41 21.89 1.83
C ASN A 347 -5.17 22.37 0.58
N SER A 348 -6.49 22.27 0.57
CA SER A 348 -7.34 22.73 -0.55
C SER A 348 -8.47 23.63 -0.06
N GLY A 349 -9.03 24.43 -0.97
CA GLY A 349 -10.19 25.30 -0.69
C GLY A 349 -9.89 26.59 0.09
N GLU A 350 -8.62 26.82 0.47
CA GLU A 350 -8.20 27.98 1.25
C GLU A 350 -7.58 29.09 0.38
N GLY A 351 -7.71 30.34 0.82
CA GLY A 351 -7.10 31.50 0.16
C GLY A 351 -5.66 31.80 0.60
N LEU A 352 -4.97 32.70 -0.10
CA LEU A 352 -3.56 33.04 0.16
C LEU A 352 -3.27 33.46 1.62
N ARG A 353 -4.21 34.16 2.27
CA ARG A 353 -4.09 34.57 3.69
C ARG A 353 -3.88 33.38 4.63
N HIS A 354 -4.58 32.27 4.40
CA HIS A 354 -4.46 31.05 5.21
C HIS A 354 -3.04 30.48 5.13
N TYR A 355 -2.49 30.34 3.93
CA TYR A 355 -1.13 29.83 3.75
C TYR A 355 -0.07 30.78 4.31
N MET A 356 -0.28 32.10 4.18
CA MET A 356 0.60 33.09 4.81
C MET A 356 0.59 33.01 6.34
N LYS A 357 -0.58 32.80 6.95
CA LYS A 357 -0.69 32.53 8.40
C LYS A 357 0.01 31.23 8.77
N THR A 358 -0.19 30.19 7.97
CA THR A 358 0.44 28.87 8.15
C THR A 358 1.97 28.94 8.15
N LEU A 359 2.56 29.81 7.33
CA LEU A 359 3.99 30.12 7.37
C LEU A 359 4.37 30.87 8.66
N LYS A 360 3.63 31.93 8.99
CA LYS A 360 3.87 32.72 10.22
C LYS A 360 3.84 31.85 11.48
N ASP A 361 2.84 30.98 11.62
CA ASP A 361 2.64 30.10 12.77
C ASP A 361 3.77 29.06 12.93
N ARG A 362 4.40 28.64 11.83
CA ARG A 362 5.56 27.74 11.85
C ARG A 362 6.82 28.38 12.44
N GLY A 363 6.92 29.72 12.40
CA GLY A 363 7.98 30.46 13.07
C GLY A 363 9.39 30.27 12.52
N TYR A 364 9.55 29.71 11.30
CA TYR A 364 10.87 29.63 10.67
C TYR A 364 11.39 31.02 10.28
N THR A 365 12.72 31.19 10.28
CA THR A 365 13.34 32.34 9.59
C THR A 365 13.28 32.07 8.09
N TYR A 366 12.42 32.78 7.36
CA TYR A 366 12.22 32.54 5.94
C TYR A 366 13.24 33.27 5.06
N GLY A 367 13.68 32.57 4.01
CA GLY A 367 14.49 33.12 2.93
C GLY A 367 13.64 33.43 1.70
N GLU A 368 13.85 32.65 0.63
CA GLU A 368 13.17 32.85 -0.64
C GLU A 368 11.84 32.07 -0.69
N HIS A 369 10.83 32.69 -1.32
CA HIS A 369 9.58 32.05 -1.67
C HIS A 369 9.46 31.93 -3.18
N TRP A 370 9.26 30.71 -3.68
CA TRP A 370 9.17 30.40 -5.10
C TRP A 370 7.76 29.94 -5.44
N GLY A 371 7.10 30.67 -6.33
CA GLY A 371 5.76 30.38 -6.81
C GLY A 371 5.76 29.83 -8.25
N PRO A 372 4.66 29.20 -8.66
CA PRO A 372 4.51 28.66 -10.00
C PRO A 372 4.44 29.78 -11.04
N HIS A 373 4.59 29.40 -12.31
CA HIS A 373 4.64 30.35 -13.43
C HIS A 373 3.34 31.13 -13.66
N ASP A 374 2.22 30.64 -13.15
CA ASP A 374 0.88 31.21 -13.27
C ASP A 374 0.47 32.09 -12.07
N ILE A 375 1.38 32.34 -11.12
CA ILE A 375 1.13 33.23 -9.97
C ILE A 375 0.83 34.69 -10.37
N ASP A 376 1.22 35.06 -11.59
CA ASP A 376 0.97 36.37 -12.20
C ASP A 376 -0.39 36.44 -12.94
N ASN A 377 -1.22 35.39 -12.88
CA ASN A 377 -2.59 35.45 -13.39
C ASN A 377 -3.49 36.29 -12.48
N ARG A 378 -4.31 37.16 -13.07
CA ARG A 378 -5.25 38.04 -12.35
C ARG A 378 -6.44 37.26 -11.80
N GLU A 379 -6.82 37.53 -10.56
CA GLU A 379 -8.04 36.96 -9.98
C GLU A 379 -9.26 37.85 -10.28
N PHE A 380 -10.35 37.23 -10.76
CA PHE A 380 -11.60 37.93 -11.12
C PHE A 380 -12.33 38.57 -9.92
N GLY A 381 -11.98 38.21 -8.67
CA GLY A 381 -12.60 38.75 -7.44
C GLY A 381 -11.74 39.73 -6.63
N SER A 382 -10.51 40.00 -7.06
CA SER A 382 -9.46 40.63 -6.21
C SER A 382 -9.01 41.98 -6.79
N ASP A 383 -9.96 42.83 -7.22
CA ASP A 383 -9.70 44.10 -7.93
C ASP A 383 -8.77 43.94 -9.15
N GLY A 384 -8.74 42.74 -9.76
CA GLY A 384 -7.87 42.43 -10.89
C GLY A 384 -6.39 42.30 -10.55
N LYS A 385 -6.02 42.18 -9.27
CA LYS A 385 -4.64 41.94 -8.82
C LYS A 385 -4.23 40.48 -9.03
N THR A 386 -2.92 40.29 -9.19
CA THR A 386 -2.30 38.96 -9.23
C THR A 386 -2.06 38.44 -7.80
N ARG A 387 -1.94 37.12 -7.64
CA ARG A 387 -1.61 36.53 -6.33
C ARG A 387 -0.27 37.00 -5.80
N ARG A 388 0.67 37.25 -6.71
CA ARG A 388 1.98 37.81 -6.36
C ARG A 388 1.89 39.22 -5.80
N GLU A 389 1.02 40.06 -6.36
CA GLU A 389 0.78 41.41 -5.84
C GLU A 389 0.10 41.36 -4.49
N LEU A 390 -0.92 40.51 -4.31
CA LEU A 390 -1.59 40.32 -3.02
C LEU A 390 -0.61 39.81 -1.93
N ALA A 391 0.25 38.86 -2.27
CA ALA A 391 1.29 38.36 -1.36
C ALA A 391 2.24 39.50 -0.93
N ARG A 392 2.66 40.34 -1.88
CA ARG A 392 3.56 41.47 -1.65
C ARG A 392 2.91 42.58 -0.83
N GLU A 393 1.65 42.86 -1.10
CA GLU A 393 0.85 43.80 -0.30
C GLU A 393 0.69 43.28 1.12
N GLY A 394 0.55 41.97 1.30
CA GLY A 394 0.48 41.31 2.60
C GLY A 394 -0.88 41.41 3.27
N TYR A 395 -1.08 40.59 4.28
CA TYR A 395 -2.31 40.54 5.07
C TYR A 395 -2.01 40.89 6.52
N GLU A 396 -3.01 41.43 7.21
CA GLU A 396 -2.97 41.54 8.66
C GLU A 396 -3.26 40.16 9.29
N ILE A 397 -2.29 39.66 10.06
CA ILE A 397 -2.30 38.35 10.70
C ILE A 397 -1.83 38.55 12.15
N ASP A 398 -2.74 38.34 13.10
CA ASP A 398 -2.55 38.57 14.55
C ASP A 398 -1.93 39.94 14.87
N GLY A 399 -2.54 41.01 14.35
CA GLY A 399 -2.16 42.40 14.65
C GLY A 399 -0.85 42.87 14.00
N SER A 400 -0.26 42.09 13.10
CA SER A 400 0.93 42.48 12.34
C SER A 400 0.73 42.20 10.85
N LYS A 401 1.20 43.12 10.02
CA LYS A 401 1.16 42.97 8.56
C LYS A 401 2.26 42.02 8.12
N TYR A 402 1.87 40.87 7.57
CA TYR A 402 2.77 39.86 7.05
C TYR A 402 2.72 39.87 5.51
N SER A 403 3.87 40.06 4.86
CA SER A 403 3.99 40.10 3.40
C SER A 403 5.03 39.12 2.89
N ILE A 404 4.81 38.59 1.69
CA ILE A 404 5.71 37.64 1.03
C ILE A 404 6.05 38.16 -0.37
N LYS A 405 7.33 38.10 -0.73
CA LYS A 405 7.78 38.36 -2.10
C LYS A 405 8.10 37.05 -2.81
N PHE A 406 7.27 36.69 -3.79
CA PHE A 406 7.51 35.53 -4.63
C PHE A 406 8.52 35.82 -5.75
N SER A 407 9.43 34.87 -5.94
CA SER A 407 10.16 34.64 -7.18
C SER A 407 9.39 33.63 -8.02
N VAL A 408 9.40 33.81 -9.34
CA VAL A 408 8.66 32.95 -10.27
C VAL A 408 9.61 31.88 -10.80
N VAL A 409 9.19 30.62 -10.71
CA VAL A 409 9.98 29.48 -11.19
C VAL A 409 10.06 29.53 -12.72
N PRO A 410 11.24 29.31 -13.33
CA PRO A 410 11.37 29.23 -14.79
C PRO A 410 10.40 28.23 -15.41
N LYS A 411 9.75 28.60 -16.51
CA LYS A 411 8.85 27.69 -17.23
C LYS A 411 9.67 26.61 -17.94
N LEU A 412 9.37 25.36 -17.63
CA LEU A 412 10.03 24.17 -18.15
C LEU A 412 8.98 23.10 -18.46
N GLY A 413 9.25 22.20 -19.42
CA GLY A 413 8.41 21.03 -19.66
C GLY A 413 8.28 20.15 -18.42
N ILE A 414 7.18 19.41 -18.30
CA ILE A 414 6.95 18.51 -17.17
C ILE A 414 8.06 17.46 -17.09
N ASP A 415 8.37 16.78 -18.20
CA ASP A 415 9.40 15.74 -18.24
C ASP A 415 10.79 16.27 -17.89
N GLU A 416 11.17 17.43 -18.45
CA GLU A 416 12.45 18.08 -18.10
C GLU A 416 12.52 18.43 -16.61
N GLY A 417 11.40 18.86 -16.01
CA GLY A 417 11.33 19.16 -14.59
C GLY A 417 11.43 17.89 -13.74
N ILE A 418 10.84 16.79 -14.19
CA ILE A 418 10.96 15.48 -13.54
C ILE A 418 12.42 15.02 -13.54
N GLU A 419 13.16 15.20 -14.65
CA GLU A 419 14.59 14.87 -14.66
C GLU A 419 15.38 15.75 -13.68
N GLN A 420 15.09 17.06 -13.59
CA GLN A 420 15.72 17.91 -12.59
C GLN A 420 15.38 17.47 -11.15
N ALA A 421 14.14 17.04 -10.91
CA ALA A 421 13.74 16.49 -9.61
C ALA A 421 14.51 15.20 -9.29
N ARG A 422 14.73 14.33 -10.27
CA ARG A 422 15.57 13.12 -10.10
C ARG A 422 17.00 13.45 -9.72
N GLU A 423 17.58 14.48 -10.33
CA GLU A 423 18.94 14.93 -10.02
C GLU A 423 19.03 15.53 -8.61
N ILE A 424 18.11 16.41 -8.24
CA ILE A 424 18.17 17.10 -6.95
C ILE A 424 17.87 16.17 -5.78
N LEU A 425 17.02 15.15 -5.97
CA LEU A 425 16.69 14.17 -4.93
C LEU A 425 17.93 13.50 -4.33
N ALA A 426 18.98 13.26 -5.12
CA ALA A 426 20.23 12.66 -4.62
C ALA A 426 20.94 13.51 -3.55
N ARG A 427 20.61 14.81 -3.45
CA ARG A 427 21.18 15.78 -2.51
C ARG A 427 20.22 16.10 -1.37
N CYS A 428 19.04 15.49 -1.34
CA CYS A 428 18.01 15.77 -0.34
C CYS A 428 18.20 14.91 0.92
N ALA A 429 17.75 15.44 2.05
CA ALA A 429 17.42 14.70 3.26
C ALA A 429 16.04 15.17 3.76
N PHE A 430 15.15 14.26 4.15
CA PHE A 430 13.78 14.56 4.54
C PHE A 430 13.57 14.27 6.02
N ASP A 431 12.91 15.20 6.73
CA ASP A 431 12.31 14.91 8.03
C ASP A 431 11.18 13.89 7.85
N ASP A 432 11.27 12.73 8.50
CA ASP A 432 10.28 11.66 8.32
C ASP A 432 8.89 12.05 8.82
N SER A 433 8.81 12.73 9.96
CA SER A 433 7.55 13.07 10.61
C SER A 433 6.81 14.20 9.92
N LYS A 434 7.50 15.28 9.57
CA LYS A 434 6.89 16.49 9.01
C LYS A 434 6.72 16.41 7.51
N CYS A 435 7.49 15.55 6.83
CA CYS A 435 7.38 15.36 5.38
C CYS A 435 6.63 14.08 4.99
N GLU A 436 6.09 13.30 5.93
CA GLU A 436 5.42 12.01 5.65
C GLU A 436 4.46 12.07 4.46
N LYS A 437 3.51 13.03 4.47
CA LYS A 437 2.53 13.20 3.39
C LYS A 437 3.19 13.53 2.05
N GLY A 438 4.18 14.42 2.05
CA GLY A 438 4.86 14.85 0.83
C GLY A 438 5.80 13.78 0.26
N VAL A 439 6.51 13.05 1.13
CA VAL A 439 7.32 11.90 0.75
C VAL A 439 6.44 10.83 0.11
N SER A 440 5.31 10.51 0.76
CA SER A 440 4.33 9.57 0.21
C SER A 440 3.83 10.00 -1.18
N ALA A 441 3.53 11.29 -1.36
CA ALA A 441 3.15 11.81 -2.68
C ALA A 441 4.27 11.64 -3.73
N LEU A 442 5.52 11.97 -3.40
CA LEU A 442 6.65 11.79 -4.31
C LEU A 442 6.92 10.33 -4.67
N GLU A 443 6.74 9.39 -3.73
CA GLU A 443 6.84 7.96 -4.00
C GLU A 443 5.75 7.50 -4.97
N ASN A 444 4.54 8.04 -4.84
CA ASN A 444 3.36 7.66 -5.61
C ASN A 444 3.22 8.36 -6.97
N TYR A 445 4.02 9.39 -7.22
CA TYR A 445 3.97 10.16 -8.46
C TYR A 445 4.45 9.33 -9.65
N ARG A 446 3.52 9.00 -10.56
CA ARG A 446 3.70 7.98 -11.61
C ARG A 446 3.12 8.37 -12.96
N LYS A 447 3.54 7.68 -14.01
CA LYS A 447 2.93 7.76 -15.35
C LYS A 447 1.47 7.28 -15.32
N GLU A 448 0.65 7.84 -16.20
CA GLU A 448 -0.72 7.34 -16.42
C GLU A 448 -0.68 6.06 -17.27
N TRP A 449 -1.38 4.99 -16.84
CA TRP A 449 -1.52 3.75 -17.61
C TRP A 449 -2.71 3.83 -18.58
N ASP A 450 -2.54 3.38 -19.82
CA ASP A 450 -3.63 3.22 -20.78
C ASP A 450 -4.05 1.74 -20.86
N ASP A 451 -5.11 1.36 -20.13
CA ASP A 451 -5.63 -0.01 -20.11
C ASP A 451 -6.06 -0.53 -21.49
N LYS A 452 -6.45 0.36 -22.42
CA LYS A 452 -6.93 -0.04 -23.75
C LYS A 452 -5.78 -0.37 -24.68
N ARG A 453 -4.67 0.37 -24.56
CA ARG A 453 -3.48 0.22 -25.40
C ARG A 453 -2.41 -0.66 -24.76
N GLY A 454 -2.53 -0.95 -23.46
CA GLY A 454 -1.56 -1.73 -22.71
C GLY A 454 -0.18 -1.05 -22.64
N CYS A 455 -0.15 0.29 -22.59
CA CYS A 455 1.07 1.07 -22.52
C CYS A 455 0.94 2.28 -21.59
N TRP A 456 2.08 2.81 -21.14
CA TRP A 456 2.14 4.06 -20.38
C TRP A 456 1.94 5.26 -21.30
N LYS A 457 1.19 6.26 -20.83
CA LYS A 457 1.14 7.58 -21.46
C LYS A 457 2.40 8.37 -21.12
N ASP A 458 2.70 9.35 -21.95
CA ASP A 458 3.85 10.24 -21.74
C ASP A 458 3.63 11.25 -20.61
N LYS A 459 2.39 11.41 -20.14
CA LYS A 459 2.04 12.33 -19.06
C LYS A 459 1.93 11.63 -17.69
N PRO A 460 2.26 12.33 -16.60
CA PRO A 460 1.96 11.87 -15.25
C PRO A 460 0.46 11.64 -15.05
N LEU A 461 0.14 10.68 -14.18
CA LEU A 461 -1.21 10.50 -13.68
C LEU A 461 -1.56 11.67 -12.76
N HIS A 462 -2.62 12.40 -13.10
CA HIS A 462 -3.13 13.46 -12.25
C HIS A 462 -4.03 12.89 -11.15
N ASP A 463 -3.47 12.75 -9.96
CA ASP A 463 -4.15 12.30 -8.73
C ASP A 463 -3.62 13.08 -7.52
N TRP A 464 -3.99 12.64 -6.30
CA TRP A 464 -3.58 13.27 -5.04
C TRP A 464 -2.07 13.50 -4.88
N SER A 465 -1.22 12.77 -5.62
CA SER A 465 0.25 12.93 -5.56
C SER A 465 0.79 14.12 -6.36
N SER A 466 -0.02 14.71 -7.25
CA SER A 466 0.46 15.65 -8.28
C SER A 466 0.94 16.99 -7.71
N HIS A 467 0.19 17.61 -6.81
CA HIS A 467 0.53 18.96 -6.30
C HIS A 467 1.84 18.97 -5.51
N ALA A 468 2.01 18.00 -4.63
CA ALA A 468 3.27 17.82 -3.91
C ALA A 468 4.44 17.58 -4.87
N ALA A 469 4.25 16.75 -5.90
CA ALA A 469 5.27 16.46 -6.90
C ALA A 469 5.61 17.67 -7.79
N ASP A 470 4.61 18.47 -8.17
CA ASP A 470 4.81 19.70 -8.95
C ASP A 470 5.49 20.79 -8.12
N ALA A 471 5.10 20.98 -6.85
CA ALA A 471 5.80 21.88 -5.94
C ALA A 471 7.28 21.48 -5.77
N PHE A 472 7.56 20.17 -5.68
CA PHE A 472 8.93 19.65 -5.60
C PHE A 472 9.69 19.81 -6.92
N ARG A 473 9.01 19.63 -8.05
CA ARG A 473 9.57 19.88 -9.38
C ARG A 473 9.96 21.35 -9.52
N TYR A 474 9.14 22.27 -9.02
CA TYR A 474 9.48 23.69 -8.99
C TYR A 474 10.69 24.00 -8.11
N PHE A 475 10.81 23.33 -6.96
CA PHE A 475 12.03 23.34 -6.16
C PHE A 475 13.25 22.92 -6.98
N ALA A 476 13.15 21.78 -7.66
CA ALA A 476 14.21 21.27 -8.51
C ALA A 476 14.59 22.24 -9.63
N VAL A 477 13.61 22.87 -10.29
CA VAL A 477 13.86 23.84 -11.37
C VAL A 477 14.45 25.14 -10.86
N ALA A 478 13.99 25.64 -9.72
CA ALA A 478 14.52 26.86 -9.12
C ALA A 478 15.97 26.70 -8.62
N LYS A 479 16.34 25.49 -8.18
CA LYS A 479 17.67 25.19 -7.61
C LYS A 479 18.58 24.35 -8.50
N GLY A 480 18.08 23.90 -9.65
CA GLY A 480 18.82 23.20 -10.68
C GLY A 480 19.95 24.07 -11.25
N ARG A 481 20.99 23.43 -11.78
CA ARG A 481 22.13 24.13 -12.39
C ARG A 481 21.63 24.94 -13.59
N ARG A 482 21.47 26.26 -13.44
CA ARG A 482 21.30 27.16 -14.59
C ARG A 482 22.48 26.93 -15.54
N LYS A 483 22.22 26.45 -16.77
CA LYS A 483 23.11 26.77 -17.89
C LYS A 483 23.19 28.29 -17.92
N ARG A 484 24.31 28.86 -17.48
CA ARG A 484 24.60 30.28 -17.72
C ARG A 484 24.57 30.46 -19.24
N ILE A 485 23.49 31.03 -19.77
CA ILE A 485 23.50 31.57 -21.12
C ILE A 485 24.44 32.77 -21.01
N ALA A 486 25.64 32.63 -21.57
CA ALA A 486 26.55 33.75 -21.71
C ALA A 486 25.85 34.80 -22.57
N THR A 487 25.49 35.93 -21.99
CA THR A 487 25.08 37.12 -22.73
C THR A 487 26.30 37.62 -23.48
N SER A 488 26.37 37.33 -24.78
CA SER A 488 27.31 37.96 -25.69
C SER A 488 26.86 39.40 -25.94
N GLU A 489 27.26 40.32 -25.07
CA GLU A 489 27.31 41.73 -25.47
C GLU A 489 28.54 41.93 -26.36
N PRO A 490 28.39 42.47 -27.57
CA PRO A 490 29.54 42.83 -28.39
C PRO A 490 30.25 44.03 -27.75
N LEU A 491 31.54 43.87 -27.47
CA LEU A 491 32.44 44.96 -27.10
C LEU A 491 32.34 46.07 -28.15
N ARG A 492 31.88 47.25 -27.74
CA ARG A 492 32.08 48.48 -28.51
C ARG A 492 33.58 48.82 -28.43
N MET A 493 34.25 48.80 -29.58
CA MET A 493 35.57 49.41 -29.78
C MET A 493 35.48 50.93 -29.74
#